data_AF-A0A1F3CGR0-F1
#
_entry.id   AF-A0A1F3CGR0-F1
#
_cell.length_a   1.000
_cell.length_b   1.000
_cell.length_c   1.000
_cell.angle_alpha   90.00
_cell.angle_beta   90.00
_cell.angle_gamma   90.00
#
_symmetry.space_group_name_H-M   'P 1'
#
loop_
_entity.id
_entity.type
_entity.pdbx_description
1 polymer ?
#
loop_
_entity_poly.entity_id
_entity_poly.type
_entity_poly.pdbx_seq_one_letter_code
_entity_poly.pdbx_strand_id
1 'polypeptide(L)' 'MYEGILIFYVVVALALIGIILLQGPKGEGLGAIGGSARMFHGPRPRESLLTRVTAVAAIVFVITGGVLVFIK' A
#
# COMPACT_ATOMS: atom_id res chain seq x y z
N MET A 1 -24.40 -0.68 15.19
CA MET A 1 -23.98 0.61 14.59
C MET A 1 -22.54 0.59 14.02
N TYR A 2 -21.76 -0.49 14.23
CA TYR A 2 -20.38 -0.68 13.74
C TYR A 2 -20.29 -1.47 12.43
N GLU A 3 -21.34 -2.23 12.07
CA GLU A 3 -21.42 -3.06 10.86
C GLU A 3 -21.03 -2.28 9.58
N GLY A 4 -21.50 -1.04 9.42
CA GLY A 4 -21.18 -0.22 8.25
C GLY A 4 -19.70 0.16 8.13
N ILE A 5 -19.04 0.43 9.26
CA ILE A 5 -17.60 0.73 9.31
C ILE A 5 -16.79 -0.53 9.00
N LEU A 6 -17.25 -1.69 9.48
CA LEU A 6 -16.65 -3.00 9.19
C LEU A 6 -16.73 -3.33 7.70
N ILE A 7 -17.89 -3.16 7.07
CA ILE A 7 -18.07 -3.38 5.63
C ILE A 7 -17.15 -2.45 4.83
N PHE A 8 -17.11 -1.16 5.19
CA PHE A 8 -16.22 -0.19 4.53
C PHE A 8 -14.73 -0.59 4.67
N TYR A 9 -14.31 -0.98 5.86
CA TYR A 9 -12.94 -1.44 6.12
C TYR A 9 -12.56 -2.64 5.26
N VAL A 10 -13.44 -3.64 5.14
CA VAL A 10 -13.20 -4.83 4.31
C VAL A 10 -13.08 -4.47 2.83
N VAL A 11 -13.91 -3.55 2.31
CA VAL A 11 -13.83 -3.08 0.93
C VAL A 11 -12.50 -2.36 0.66
N VAL A 12 -12.07 -1.48 1.56
CA VAL A 12 -10.79 -0.77 1.47
C VAL A 12 -9.62 -1.77 1.50
N ALA A 13 -9.69 -2.79 2.35
CA ALA A 13 -8.68 -3.85 2.44
C ALA A 13 -8.53 -4.61 1.11
N LEU A 14 -9.65 -5.05 0.52
CA LEU A 14 -9.65 -5.77 -0.74
C LEU A 14 -9.13 -4.93 -1.90
N ALA A 15 -9.52 -3.64 -1.96
CA ALA A 15 -9.00 -2.70 -2.95
C ALA A 15 -7.48 -2.53 -2.84
N LEU A 16 -6.95 -2.41 -1.62
CA LEU A 16 -5.51 -2.33 -1.35
C LEU A 16 -4.76 -3.58 -1.80
N ILE A 17 -5.29 -4.76 -1.48
CA ILE A 17 -4.70 -6.03 -1.91
C ILE A 17 -4.61 -6.06 -3.45
N GLY A 18 -5.70 -5.69 -4.14
CA GLY A 18 -5.71 -5.59 -5.60
C GLY A 18 -4.63 -4.64 -6.14
N ILE A 19 -4.54 -3.42 -5.58
CA ILE A 19 -3.55 -2.42 -5.99
C ILE A 19 -2.11 -2.89 -5.72
N ILE A 20 -1.87 -3.61 -4.63
CA ILE A 20 -0.55 -4.17 -4.29
C ILE A 20 -0.17 -5.29 -5.26
N LEU A 21 -1.11 -6.17 -5.61
CA LEU A 21 -0.84 -7.24 -6.58
C LEU A 21 -0.56 -6.71 -7.99
N LEU A 22 -1.12 -5.55 -8.35
CA LEU A 22 -0.77 -4.87 -9.62
C LEU A 22 0.61 -4.20 -9.60
N GLN A 23 1.23 -4.00 -8.44
CA GLN A 23 2.60 -3.48 -8.37
C GLN A 23 3.59 -4.59 -8.69
N GLY A 24 4.37 -4.40 -9.76
CA GLY A 24 5.46 -5.31 -10.10
C GLY A 24 6.55 -5.35 -9.01
N PRO A 25 7.34 -6.43 -8.95
CA PRO A 25 8.46 -6.53 -8.02
C PRO A 25 9.47 -5.42 -8.32
N LYS A 26 9.60 -4.47 -7.38
CA LYS A 26 10.59 -3.41 -7.46
C LYS A 26 11.96 -4.00 -7.16
N GLY A 27 12.90 -3.87 -8.10
CA GLY A 27 14.31 -4.25 -7.91
C GLY A 27 15.05 -3.40 -6.87
N GLU A 28 14.35 -2.45 -6.23
CA GLU A 28 14.85 -1.47 -5.27
C GLU A 28 14.80 -1.95 -3.81
N GLY A 29 14.50 -3.23 -3.56
CA GLY A 29 14.28 -3.78 -2.21
C GLY A 29 15.51 -3.69 -1.27
N LEU A 30 15.56 -4.55 -0.25
CA LEU A 30 16.60 -4.56 0.79
C LEU A 30 18.06 -4.59 0.26
N GLY A 31 18.28 -5.01 -0.99
CA GLY A 31 19.59 -4.97 -1.66
C GLY A 31 20.11 -3.55 -1.97
N ALA A 32 19.25 -2.54 -2.05
CA ALA A 32 19.65 -1.14 -2.18
C ALA A 32 20.16 -0.54 -0.86
N ILE A 33 19.75 -1.10 0.28
CA ILE A 33 20.18 -0.65 1.63
C ILE A 33 21.67 -0.95 1.86
N GLY A 34 22.24 -1.96 1.19
CA GLY A 34 23.66 -2.35 1.28
C GLY A 34 24.62 -1.55 0.39
N GLY A 35 24.18 -0.46 -0.25
CA GLY A 35 25.04 0.48 -0.99
C GLY A 35 25.66 -0.03 -2.31
N SER A 36 25.49 -1.30 -2.68
CA SER A 36 26.14 -1.94 -3.83
C SER A 36 25.21 -2.25 -5.01
N ALA A 37 23.89 -2.16 -4.83
CA ALA A 37 22.95 -2.30 -5.94
C ALA A 37 22.80 -0.97 -6.69
N ARG A 38 23.68 -0.70 -7.66
CA ARG A 38 23.38 0.30 -8.71
C ARG A 38 22.11 -0.17 -9.42
N MET A 39 21.01 0.55 -9.20
CA MET A 39 19.76 0.35 -9.91
C MET A 39 19.97 0.62 -11.39
N PHE A 40 20.09 -0.44 -12.20
CA PHE A 40 20.21 -0.32 -13.66
C PHE A 40 18.88 0.09 -14.34
N HIS A 41 17.81 0.23 -13.57
CA HIS A 41 16.50 0.68 -14.05
C HIS A 41 15.93 1.71 -13.06
N GLY A 42 15.83 2.97 -13.48
CA GLY A 42 15.09 3.99 -12.72
C GLY A 42 13.58 3.73 -12.76
N PRO A 43 12.82 4.17 -11.74
CA PRO A 43 11.38 3.91 -11.65
C PRO A 43 10.66 4.46 -12.87
N ARG A 44 9.89 3.61 -13.56
CA ARG A 44 9.06 4.03 -14.69
C ARG A 44 7.95 4.96 -14.18
N PRO A 45 7.49 5.95 -14.98
CA PRO A 45 6.46 6.90 -14.55
C PRO A 45 5.18 6.26 -13.99
N ARG A 46 4.78 5.09 -14.52
CA ARG A 46 3.61 4.33 -14.06
C ARG A 46 3.82 3.67 -12.70
N GLU A 47 5.02 3.16 -12.41
CA GLU A 47 5.36 2.57 -11.12
C GLU A 47 5.40 3.63 -10.01
N SER A 48 5.90 4.84 -10.32
CA SER A 48 5.91 5.99 -9.40
C SER A 48 4.49 6.39 -8.95
N LEU A 49 3.53 6.46 -9.90
CA LEU A 49 2.15 6.84 -9.59
C LEU A 49 1.43 5.76 -8.76
N LEU A 50 1.53 4.48 -9.17
CA LEU A 50 0.92 3.38 -8.42
C LEU A 50 1.48 3.29 -7.00
N THR A 51 2.78 3.54 -6.81
CA THR A 51 3.41 3.58 -5.49
C THR A 51 2.81 4.69 -4.61
N ARG A 52 2.61 5.90 -5.15
CA ARG A 52 1.99 7.00 -4.41
C ARG A 52 0.54 6.72 -4.05
N VAL A 53 -0.24 6.19 -4.99
CA VAL A 53 -1.65 5.83 -4.75
C VAL A 53 -1.76 4.77 -3.66
N THR A 54 -0.88 3.77 -3.69
CA THR A 54 -0.83 2.72 -2.66
C THR A 54 -0.44 3.26 -1.30
N ALA A 55 0.55 4.17 -1.23
CA ALA A 55 0.96 4.78 0.02
C ALA A 55 -0.21 5.52 0.69
N VAL A 56 -0.96 6.31 -0.09
CA VAL A 56 -2.16 7.00 0.41
C VAL A 56 -3.23 5.99 0.85
N ALA A 57 -3.52 4.98 0.03
CA ALA A 57 -4.50 3.94 0.37
C ALA A 57 -4.12 3.19 1.65
N ALA A 58 -2.83 2.85 1.83
CA ALA A 58 -2.31 2.17 3.01
C ALA A 58 -2.48 3.01 4.28
N ILE A 59 -2.22 4.32 4.21
CA ILE A 59 -2.45 5.23 5.34
C ILE A 59 -3.93 5.24 5.74
N VAL A 60 -4.83 5.36 4.77
CA VAL A 60 -6.28 5.34 5.01
C VAL A 60 -6.72 4.02 5.65
N PHE A 61 -6.18 2.89 5.20
CA PHE A 61 -6.47 1.59 5.79
C PHE A 61 -6.00 1.46 7.24
N VAL A 62 -4.76 1.88 7.55
CA VAL A 62 -4.24 1.86 8.93
C VAL A 62 -5.07 2.75 9.85
N ILE A 63 -5.44 3.95 9.40
CA ILE A 63 -6.28 4.87 10.19
C ILE A 63 -7.67 4.25 10.41
N THR A 64 -8.31 3.72 9.37
CA THR A 64 -9.65 3.12 9.47
C THR A 64 -9.64 1.91 10.40
N GLY A 65 -8.60 1.06 10.31
CA GLY A 65 -8.42 -0.07 11.21
C GLY A 65 -8.16 0.36 12.65
N GLY A 66 -7.31 1.37 12.87
CA GLY A 66 -7.07 1.92 14.20
C GLY A 66 -8.34 2.48 14.83
N VAL A 67 -9.11 3.27 14.08
CA VAL A 67 -10.40 3.81 14.52
C VAL A 67 -11.40 2.70 14.87
N LEU A 68 -11.46 1.63 14.07
CA LEU A 68 -12.33 0.48 14.35
C LEU A 68 -11.93 -0.24 15.65
N VAL A 69 -10.63 -0.34 15.94
CA VAL A 69 -10.11 -0.94 17.19
C VAL A 69 -10.41 -0.08 18.41
N PHE A 70 -10.38 1.25 18.31
CA PHE A 70 -10.69 2.13 19.44
C PHE A 70 -12.19 2.30 19.71
N ILE A 71 -13.04 2.10 18.69
CA ILE A 71 -14.51 2.22 18.81
C ILE A 71 -15.15 0.89 19.27
N LYS A 72 -14.48 -0.24 19.08
CA LYS A 72 -14.94 -1.58 19.49
C LYS A 72 -14.30 -2.00 20.82
#